data_AF-A0A8X7BXM9-F1
#
_entry.id   AF-A0A8X7BXM9-F1
#
_cell.length_a   1.000
_cell.length_b   1.000
_cell.length_c   1.000
_cell.angle_alpha   90.00
_cell.angle_beta   90.00
_cell.angle_gamma   90.00
#
_symmetry.space_group_name_H-M   'P 1'
#
loop_
_entity.id
_entity.type
_entity.pdbx_description
1 polymer ?
#
loop_
_entity_poly.entity_id
_entity_poly.type
_entity_poly.pdbx_seq_one_letter_code
_entity_poly.pdbx_strand_id
1 'polypeptide(L)'
;MVQNFIAKERIIWKNIIERSPWWGGFYERLVRSVKESLHKILGMALLSFEEMTTLLTEIEAVLNLKLLSCVYEENDEPRPLTPMHVLNFGQNQPTYSVTLAEILEKMLLQNHLF
;
A
#
# COMPACT_ATOMS: atom_id res chain seq x y z
N MET A 1 -16.19 8.36 -21.60
CA MET A 1 -14.80 8.67 -21.17
C MET A 1 -14.18 7.50 -20.39
N VAL A 2 -14.77 7.05 -19.27
CA VAL A 2 -14.27 5.89 -18.50
C VAL A 2 -14.43 4.54 -19.22
N GLN A 3 -15.59 4.27 -19.82
CA GLN A 3 -15.82 3.01 -20.55
C GLN A 3 -14.84 2.80 -21.72
N ASN A 4 -14.50 3.86 -22.44
CA ASN A 4 -13.53 3.80 -23.54
C ASN A 4 -12.12 3.48 -23.04
N PHE A 5 -11.72 4.04 -21.89
CA PHE A 5 -10.45 3.72 -21.26
C PHE A 5 -10.39 2.26 -20.82
N ILE A 6 -11.44 1.79 -20.12
CA ILE A 6 -11.56 0.40 -19.66
C ILE A 6 -11.49 -0.57 -20.85
N ALA A 7 -12.19 -0.27 -21.95
CA ALA A 7 -12.16 -1.09 -23.16
C ALA A 7 -10.77 -1.08 -23.84
N LYS A 8 -10.12 0.09 -23.90
CA LYS A 8 -8.77 0.25 -24.47
C LYS A 8 -7.73 -0.55 -23.68
N GLU A 9 -7.75 -0.44 -22.36
CA GLU A 9 -6.82 -1.14 -21.46
C GLU A 9 -7.22 -2.60 -21.19
N ARG A 10 -8.27 -3.10 -21.86
CA ARG A 10 -8.81 -4.48 -21.72
C ARG A 10 -9.14 -4.85 -20.27
N ILE A 11 -9.59 -3.86 -19.49
CA ILE A 11 -9.99 -4.05 -18.10
C ILE A 11 -11.42 -4.61 -18.06
N ILE A 12 -11.65 -5.66 -17.27
CA ILE A 12 -12.99 -6.20 -17.05
C ILE A 12 -13.58 -5.51 -15.81
N TRP A 13 -14.54 -4.62 -16.02
CA TRP A 13 -15.24 -3.96 -14.93
C TRP A 13 -16.32 -4.87 -14.33
N LYS A 14 -16.27 -5.11 -13.02
CA LYS A 14 -17.28 -5.89 -12.28
C LYS A 14 -17.90 -5.03 -11.19
N ASN A 15 -19.21 -4.83 -11.25
CA ASN A 15 -19.93 -4.10 -10.21
C ASN A 15 -20.15 -4.99 -8.98
N ILE A 16 -20.16 -4.35 -7.81
CA ILE A 16 -20.61 -4.99 -6.57
C ILE A 16 -22.13 -5.20 -6.68
N ILE A 17 -22.61 -6.36 -6.24
CA ILE A 17 -24.04 -6.68 -6.21
C ILE A 17 -24.75 -5.72 -5.26
N GLU A 18 -25.90 -5.17 -5.68
CA GLU A 18 -26.71 -4.31 -4.83
C GLU A 18 -27.08 -5.02 -3.52
N ARG A 19 -27.18 -4.26 -2.42
CA ARG A 19 -27.54 -4.76 -1.08
C ARG A 19 -26.64 -5.88 -0.54
N SER A 20 -25.41 -5.97 -1.03
CA SER A 20 -24.44 -6.97 -0.61
C SER A 20 -23.27 -6.33 0.15
N PRO A 21 -23.47 -5.82 1.38
CA PRO A 21 -22.47 -5.04 2.13
C PRO A 21 -21.18 -5.83 2.38
N TRP A 22 -21.25 -7.17 2.45
CA TRP A 22 -20.06 -8.01 2.65
C TRP A 22 -19.09 -8.01 1.47
N TRP A 23 -19.55 -7.72 0.24
CA TRP A 23 -18.68 -7.65 -0.94
C TRP A 23 -17.73 -6.44 -0.89
N GLY A 24 -18.17 -5.34 -0.28
CA GLY A 24 -17.37 -4.10 -0.16
C GLY A 24 -16.41 -4.10 1.04
N GLY A 25 -16.58 -5.01 2.00
CA GLY A 25 -15.91 -4.93 3.30
C GLY A 25 -14.38 -4.96 3.23
N PHE A 26 -13.78 -5.57 2.21
CA PHE A 26 -12.32 -5.51 2.01
C PHE A 26 -11.86 -4.08 1.68
N TYR A 27 -12.50 -3.42 0.72
CA TYR A 27 -12.18 -2.05 0.33
C TYR A 27 -12.43 -1.07 1.47
N GLU A 28 -13.51 -1.27 2.23
CA GLU A 28 -13.80 -0.45 3.42
C GLU A 28 -12.69 -0.55 4.48
N ARG A 29 -12.16 -1.76 4.72
CA ARG A 29 -11.02 -1.95 5.62
C ARG A 29 -9.75 -1.28 5.11
N LEU A 30 -9.47 -1.35 3.81
CA LEU A 30 -8.33 -0.64 3.21
C LEU A 30 -8.46 0.88 3.37
N VAL A 31 -9.63 1.44 3.05
CA VAL A 31 -9.91 2.88 3.24
C VAL A 31 -9.77 3.27 4.71
N ARG A 32 -10.23 2.42 5.64
CA ARG A 32 -10.05 2.65 7.07
C ARG A 32 -8.57 2.71 7.46
N SER A 33 -7.73 1.78 6.98
CA SER A 33 -6.30 1.79 7.30
C SER A 33 -5.60 3.06 6.86
N VAL A 34 -5.93 3.60 5.68
CA VAL A 34 -5.38 4.89 5.21
C VAL A 34 -5.86 6.04 6.09
N LYS A 35 -7.17 6.10 6.40
CA LYS A 35 -7.75 7.15 7.24
C LYS A 35 -7.19 7.13 8.66
N GLU A 36 -7.04 5.96 9.27
CA GLU A 36 -6.47 5.83 10.61
C GLU A 36 -5.04 6.35 10.66
N SER A 37 -4.21 6.04 9.65
CA SER A 37 -2.85 6.60 9.54
C SER A 37 -2.88 8.11 9.38
N LEU A 38 -3.76 8.64 8.51
CA LEU A 38 -3.95 10.09 8.36
C LEU A 38 -4.34 10.77 9.67
N HIS A 39 -5.33 10.23 10.39
CA HIS A 39 -5.80 10.80 11.66
C HIS A 39 -4.71 10.80 12.73
N LYS A 40 -3.85 9.77 12.76
CA LYS A 40 -2.72 9.69 13.70
C LYS A 40 -1.65 10.74 13.42
N ILE A 41 -1.41 11.07 12.15
CA ILE A 41 -0.34 11.99 11.75
C ILE A 41 -0.82 13.45 11.76
N LEU A 42 -2.00 13.74 11.19
CA LEU A 42 -2.45 15.12 11.00
C LEU A 42 -2.88 15.82 12.30
N GLY A 43 -3.50 15.12 13.26
CA GLY A 43 -4.09 15.79 14.43
C GLY A 43 -5.02 16.94 14.04
N MET A 44 -4.62 18.19 14.37
CA MET A 44 -5.33 19.43 14.00
C MET A 44 -4.64 20.25 12.89
N ALA A 45 -3.61 19.73 12.24
CA ALA A 45 -2.87 20.46 11.21
C ALA A 45 -3.68 20.60 9.91
N LEU A 46 -3.51 21.73 9.23
CA LEU A 46 -4.00 21.95 7.87
C LEU A 46 -2.80 21.84 6.91
N LEU A 47 -2.89 20.91 5.97
CA LEU A 47 -1.84 20.67 4.99
C LEU A 47 -2.18 21.34 3.66
N SER A 48 -1.16 21.84 2.98
CA SER A 48 -1.23 22.17 1.57
C SER A 48 -1.40 20.90 0.71
N PHE A 49 -1.74 21.09 -0.56
CA PHE A 49 -1.92 19.99 -1.49
C PHE A 49 -0.64 19.14 -1.66
N GLU A 50 0.52 19.79 -1.72
CA GLU A 50 1.82 19.13 -1.86
C GLU A 50 2.14 18.30 -0.62
N GLU A 51 1.96 18.87 0.57
CA GLU A 51 2.17 18.17 1.85
C GLU A 51 1.22 16.97 2.00
N MET A 52 -0.05 17.12 1.61
CA MET A 52 -1.01 16.01 1.62
C MET A 52 -0.60 14.89 0.66
N THR A 53 -0.10 15.24 -0.52
CA THR A 53 0.36 14.25 -1.52
C THR A 53 1.57 13.48 -1.01
N THR A 54 2.55 14.17 -0.43
CA THR A 54 3.73 13.55 0.18
C THR A 54 3.33 12.62 1.31
N LEU A 55 2.46 13.08 2.21
CA LEU A 55 2.02 12.30 3.36
C LEU A 55 1.20 11.07 2.95
N LEU A 56 0.35 11.17 1.93
CA LEU A 56 -0.34 10.00 1.37
C LEU A 56 0.63 8.99 0.77
N THR A 57 1.70 9.46 0.12
CA THR A 57 2.76 8.60 -0.44
C THR A 57 3.51 7.85 0.66
N GLU A 58 3.80 8.53 1.78
CA GLU A 58 4.42 7.87 2.95
C GLU A 58 3.48 6.84 3.59
N ILE A 59 2.19 7.15 3.73
CA ILE A 59 1.20 6.20 4.24
C ILE A 59 1.09 4.98 3.32
N GLU A 60 1.07 5.19 2.01
CA GLU A 60 1.09 4.09 1.02
C GLU A 60 2.31 3.18 1.23
N ALA A 61 3.50 3.78 1.39
CA ALA A 61 4.73 3.05 1.64
C ALA A 61 4.62 2.17 2.90
N VAL A 62 4.18 2.77 4.01
CA VAL A 62 4.00 2.07 5.30
C VAL A 62 3.00 0.92 5.16
N LEU A 63 1.86 1.15 4.49
CA LEU A 63 0.84 0.11 4.34
C LEU A 63 1.31 -1.04 3.46
N ASN A 64 2.04 -0.76 2.38
CA ASN A 64 2.56 -1.78 1.47
C ASN A 64 3.76 -2.56 2.04
N LEU A 65 4.49 -1.97 2.98
CA LEU A 65 5.61 -2.62 3.70
C LEU A 65 5.19 -3.27 5.02
N LYS A 66 3.94 -3.08 5.44
CA LYS A 66 3.42 -3.65 6.68
C LYS A 66 3.53 -5.17 6.63
N LEU A 67 4.09 -5.76 7.69
CA LEU A 67 4.19 -7.20 7.83
C LEU A 67 2.80 -7.86 7.83
N LEU A 68 2.59 -8.84 6.95
CA LEU A 68 1.42 -9.74 6.94
C LEU A 68 1.69 -11.01 7.73
N SER A 69 2.84 -11.65 7.47
CA SER A 69 3.28 -12.90 8.10
C SER A 69 4.79 -13.05 7.92
N CYS A 70 5.42 -13.99 8.61
CA CYS A 70 6.76 -14.45 8.27
C CYS A 70 6.68 -15.75 7.46
N VAL A 71 7.60 -15.93 6.52
CA VAL A 71 7.81 -17.18 5.78
C VAL A 71 9.08 -17.84 6.32
N TYR A 72 9.00 -19.14 6.56
CA TYR A 72 10.09 -19.95 7.08
C TYR A 72 10.46 -20.98 6.01
N GLU A 73 11.72 -20.99 5.60
CA GLU A 73 12.32 -22.06 4.79
C GLU A 73 13.26 -22.89 5.67
N GLU A 74 13.46 -24.16 5.33
CA GLU A 74 14.18 -25.10 6.17
C GLU A 74 15.66 -24.67 6.30
N ASN A 75 16.05 -24.22 7.50
CA ASN A 75 17.35 -23.63 7.88
C ASN A 75 17.58 -22.14 7.56
N ASP A 76 16.55 -21.39 7.17
CA ASP A 76 16.64 -19.96 6.85
C ASP A 76 16.10 -19.08 7.97
N GLU A 77 16.60 -17.84 8.08
CA GLU A 77 16.01 -16.85 8.98
C GLU A 77 14.58 -16.49 8.53
N PRO A 78 13.65 -16.18 9.46
CA PRO A 78 12.29 -15.82 9.11
C PRO A 78 12.26 -14.58 8.22
N ARG A 79 11.75 -14.73 6.99
CA ARG A 79 11.63 -13.62 6.05
C ARG A 79 10.26 -12.95 6.16
N PRO A 80 10.18 -11.61 6.24
CA PRO A 80 8.89 -10.92 6.31
C PRO A 80 8.13 -11.03 4.98
N LEU A 81 6.84 -11.33 5.05
CA LEU A 81 5.90 -11.26 3.94
C LEU A 81 5.08 -9.99 4.07
N THR A 82 5.16 -9.10 3.09
CA THR A 82 4.44 -7.82 3.05
C THR A 82 3.48 -7.80 1.85
N PRO A 83 2.48 -6.89 1.80
CA PRO A 83 1.64 -6.72 0.61
C PRO A 83 2.46 -6.48 -0.65
N MET A 84 3.58 -5.75 -0.53
CA MET A 84 4.48 -5.48 -1.65
C MET A 84 5.08 -6.76 -2.25
N HIS A 85 5.42 -7.76 -1.43
CA HIS A 85 5.88 -9.07 -1.94
C HIS A 85 4.78 -9.79 -2.75
N VAL A 86 3.52 -9.61 -2.39
CA VAL A 86 2.38 -10.17 -3.13
C VAL A 86 2.16 -9.44 -4.45
N LEU A 87 2.27 -8.10 -4.46
CA LEU A 87 2.12 -7.27 -5.66
C LEU A 87 3.24 -7.54 -6.69
N ASN A 88 4.45 -7.75 -6.21
CA ASN A 88 5.63 -8.02 -7.05
C ASN A 88 5.87 -9.52 -7.29
N PHE A 89 4.95 -10.38 -6.89
CA PHE A 89 5.11 -11.83 -7.02
C PHE A 89 5.30 -12.22 -8.49
N GLY A 90 6.42 -12.87 -8.80
CA GLY A 90 6.79 -13.27 -10.17
C GLY A 90 7.61 -12.24 -10.96
N GLN A 91 7.94 -11.08 -10.37
CA GLN A 91 8.91 -10.14 -10.95
C GLN A 91 10.33 -10.49 -10.48
N ASN A 92 11.29 -10.55 -11.40
CA ASN A 92 12.70 -10.86 -11.09
C ASN A 92 13.40 -9.75 -10.27
N GLN A 93 12.81 -8.55 -10.21
CA GLN A 93 13.21 -7.48 -9.30
C GLN A 93 11.94 -6.76 -8.79
N PRO A 94 11.85 -6.46 -7.48
CA PRO A 94 10.75 -5.65 -6.96
C PRO A 94 10.83 -4.25 -7.58
N THR A 95 9.80 -3.89 -8.35
CA THR A 95 9.73 -2.56 -8.95
C THR A 95 9.19 -1.59 -7.91
N TYR A 96 10.09 -0.87 -7.24
CA TYR A 96 9.71 0.26 -6.39
C TYR A 96 9.53 1.50 -7.28
N SER A 97 8.50 2.32 -7.01
CA SER A 97 8.53 3.68 -7.53
C SER A 97 9.71 4.42 -6.92
N VAL A 98 10.27 5.41 -7.64
CA VAL A 98 11.42 6.21 -7.17
C VAL A 98 11.16 6.77 -5.77
N THR A 99 9.94 7.24 -5.51
CA THR A 99 9.51 7.76 -4.21
C THR A 99 9.51 6.69 -3.10
N LEU A 100 9.09 5.46 -3.41
CA LEU A 100 9.13 4.36 -2.45
C LEU A 100 10.55 3.90 -2.15
N ALA A 101 11.43 3.90 -3.14
CA ALA A 101 12.84 3.58 -2.94
C ALA A 101 13.53 4.59 -2.01
N GLU A 102 13.30 5.88 -2.22
CA GLU A 102 13.82 6.95 -1.35
C GLU A 102 13.28 6.85 0.10
N ILE A 103 12.00 6.53 0.26
CA ILE A 103 11.39 6.32 1.58
C ILE A 103 11.95 5.06 2.25
N LEU A 104 12.13 3.97 1.49
CA LEU A 104 12.73 2.73 1.99
C LEU A 104 14.16 2.95 2.46
N GLU A 105 14.98 3.67 1.71
CA GLU A 105 16.33 4.04 2.14
C GLU A 105 16.29 4.83 3.45
N LYS A 106 15.39 5.82 3.57
CA LYS A 106 15.22 6.58 4.81
C LYS A 106 14.77 5.71 5.99
N MET A 107 13.84 4.77 5.78
CA MET A 107 13.37 3.86 6.83
C MET A 107 14.44 2.83 7.25
N LEU A 108 15.21 2.31 6.29
CA LEU A 108 16.34 1.41 6.56
C LEU A 108 17.46 2.12 7.31
N LEU A 109 17.77 3.37 6.95
CA LEU A 109 18.76 4.19 7.64
C LEU A 109 18.34 4.56 9.07
N GLN A 110 17.03 4.74 9.34
CA GLN A 110 16.53 4.97 10.69
C GLN A 110 16.54 3.70 11.56
N ASN A 111 16.43 2.51 10.96
CA ASN A 111 16.50 1.22 11.67
C ASN A 111 17.91 0.78 12.08
N HIS A 112 18.98 1.46 11.61
CA HIS A 112 20.35 1.22 12.06
C HIS A 112 20.74 1.96 13.36
N LEU A 113 19.78 2.59 14.05
CA LEU A 113 19.98 3.29 15.33
C LEU A 113 19.43 2.53 16.55
N PHE A 114 19.13 1.23 16.43
CA PHE A 114 18.83 0.33 17.55
C PHE A 114 19.61 -0.98 17.43
#